data_AF-A0A1D2XDU2-F1
#
_entry.id   AF-A0A1D2XDU2-F1
#
_cell.length_a   1.000
_cell.length_b   1.000
_cell.length_c   1.000
_cell.angle_alpha   90.00
_cell.angle_beta   90.00
_cell.angle_gamma   90.00
#
_symmetry.space_group_name_H-M   'P 1'
#
loop_
_entity.id
_entity.type
_entity.pdbx_description
1 polymer ?
#
loop_
_entity_poly.entity_id
_entity_poly.type
_entity_poly.pdbx_seq_one_letter_code
_entity_poly.pdbx_strand_id
1 'polypeptide(L)'
;MSSIKESALRLVLKARDTLSRSVKQSAYSLEALRKEAQSLKKKLSALEKQDRLLSSFQKQLVTVRDAGKAYREAQAKVKRLAREYQQADKPTKALLNSLNASKKSVMAASNAYQQQRKKLAGMRIGMDQAGLSNRNLTVQQQRLQTELKQTSAAFKKVDGKAKKANRTLRSNALKNTAKNADKASSSVNRLEALKNAGLKSL
;
A
#
# COMPACT_ATOMS: atom_id res chain seq x y z
N MET A 1 -35.95 47.61 29.30
CA MET A 1 -34.86 47.85 28.34
C MET A 1 -33.88 46.69 28.45
N SER A 2 -33.77 45.82 27.45
CA SER A 2 -32.80 44.71 27.48
C SER A 2 -31.39 45.31 27.59
N SER A 3 -30.66 44.96 28.64
CA SER A 3 -29.37 45.58 28.90
C SER A 3 -28.40 45.25 27.75
N ILE A 4 -27.56 46.21 27.38
CA ILE A 4 -26.54 46.07 26.34
C ILE A 4 -25.66 44.82 26.56
N LYS A 5 -25.50 44.37 27.82
CA LYS A 5 -24.80 43.12 28.19
C LYS A 5 -25.50 41.86 27.65
N GLU A 6 -26.82 41.83 27.65
CA GLU A 6 -27.63 40.68 27.23
C GLU A 6 -27.60 40.47 25.71
N SER A 7 -27.67 41.59 24.96
CA SER A 7 -27.56 41.59 23.50
C SER A 7 -26.14 41.21 23.04
N ALA A 8 -25.10 41.69 23.73
CA ALA A 8 -23.72 41.29 23.45
C ALA A 8 -23.47 39.80 23.73
N LEU A 9 -24.00 39.27 24.84
CA LEU A 9 -23.88 37.86 25.20
C LEU A 9 -24.58 36.96 24.17
N ARG A 10 -25.79 37.32 23.72
CA ARG A 10 -26.53 36.57 22.69
C ARG A 10 -25.83 36.57 21.34
N LEU A 11 -25.21 37.69 20.95
CA LEU A 11 -24.46 37.77 19.69
C LEU A 11 -23.20 36.89 19.73
N VAL A 12 -22.47 36.89 20.84
CA VAL A 12 -21.28 36.04 21.04
C VAL A 12 -21.66 34.56 21.05
N LEU A 13 -22.74 34.18 21.72
CA LEU A 13 -23.22 32.79 21.77
C LEU A 13 -23.72 32.30 20.41
N LYS A 14 -24.48 33.13 19.68
CA LYS A 14 -24.97 32.78 18.33
C LYS A 14 -23.81 32.65 17.34
N ALA A 15 -22.82 33.55 17.39
CA ALA A 15 -21.60 33.45 16.60
C ALA A 15 -20.80 32.17 16.93
N ARG A 16 -20.65 31.84 18.22
CA ARG A 16 -20.02 30.59 18.68
C ARG A 16 -20.75 29.35 18.16
N ASP A 17 -22.09 29.34 18.18
CA ASP A 17 -22.88 28.19 17.75
C ASP A 17 -22.87 27.99 16.23
N THR A 18 -23.00 29.06 15.44
CA THR A 18 -22.86 28.98 13.96
C THR A 18 -21.46 28.55 13.53
N LEU A 19 -20.42 29.03 14.21
CA LEU A 19 -19.05 28.64 13.96
C LEU A 19 -18.79 27.18 14.36
N SER A 20 -19.35 26.74 15.47
CA SER A 20 -19.32 25.35 15.94
C SER A 20 -19.93 24.40 14.91
N ARG A 21 -21.05 24.75 14.29
CA ARG A 21 -21.70 23.92 13.25
C ARG A 21 -20.84 23.78 11.99
N SER A 22 -20.28 24.86 11.46
CA SER A 22 -19.40 24.83 10.27
C SER A 22 -18.11 24.05 10.51
N VAL A 23 -17.51 24.21 11.70
CA VAL A 23 -16.32 23.45 12.11
C VAL A 23 -16.65 21.97 12.30
N LYS A 24 -17.80 21.64 12.90
CA LYS A 24 -18.28 20.25 13.02
C LYS A 24 -18.49 19.60 11.65
N GLN A 25 -19.21 20.25 10.72
CA GLN A 25 -19.41 19.74 9.35
C GLN A 25 -18.08 19.54 8.60
N SER A 26 -17.13 20.47 8.76
CA SER A 26 -15.79 20.36 8.18
C SER A 26 -14.96 19.24 8.83
N ALA A 27 -15.14 18.98 10.14
CA ALA A 27 -14.51 17.87 10.83
C ALA A 27 -15.10 16.50 10.41
N TYR A 28 -16.42 16.41 10.23
CA TYR A 28 -17.07 15.19 9.71
C TYR A 28 -16.62 14.85 8.28
N SER A 29 -16.52 15.85 7.40
CA SER A 29 -16.01 15.65 6.04
C SER A 29 -14.53 15.27 6.00
N LEU A 30 -13.70 15.83 6.89
CA LEU A 30 -12.31 15.40 7.05
C LEU A 30 -12.21 13.95 7.54
N GLU A 31 -13.05 13.55 8.49
CA GLU A 31 -13.06 12.17 9.02
C GLU A 31 -13.50 11.18 7.94
N ALA A 32 -14.50 11.52 7.13
CA ALA A 32 -14.90 10.73 5.97
C ALA A 32 -13.74 10.56 4.96
N LEU A 33 -13.04 11.66 4.63
CA LEU A 33 -11.87 11.62 3.73
C LEU A 33 -10.72 10.78 4.31
N ARG A 34 -10.50 10.80 5.63
CA ARG A 34 -9.50 9.95 6.30
C ARG A 34 -9.87 8.48 6.22
N LYS A 35 -11.14 8.13 6.49
CA LYS A 35 -11.64 6.76 6.37
C LYS A 35 -11.54 6.24 4.93
N GLU A 36 -11.88 7.08 3.96
CA GLU A 36 -11.74 6.77 2.53
C GLU A 36 -10.27 6.55 2.15
N ALA A 37 -9.36 7.45 2.56
CA ALA A 37 -7.92 7.28 2.34
C ALA A 37 -7.38 5.99 2.98
N GLN A 38 -7.83 5.65 4.19
CA GLN A 38 -7.44 4.41 4.87
C GLN A 38 -7.95 3.17 4.13
N SER A 39 -9.17 3.20 3.61
CA SER A 39 -9.74 2.14 2.78
C SER A 39 -8.94 1.96 1.48
N LEU A 40 -8.64 3.06 0.78
CA LEU A 40 -7.81 3.06 -0.42
C LEU A 40 -6.39 2.53 -0.14
N LYS A 41 -5.80 2.89 1.01
CA LYS A 41 -4.50 2.35 1.44
C LYS A 41 -4.54 0.84 1.67
N LYS A 42 -5.60 0.32 2.31
CA LYS A 42 -5.78 -1.13 2.49
C LYS A 42 -5.91 -1.85 1.15
N LYS A 43 -6.71 -1.31 0.22
CA LYS A 43 -6.86 -1.84 -1.14
C LYS A 43 -5.53 -1.83 -1.90
N LEU A 44 -4.79 -0.73 -1.84
CA LEU A 44 -3.47 -0.62 -2.48
C LEU A 44 -2.51 -1.69 -1.95
N SER A 45 -2.45 -1.89 -0.63
CA SER A 45 -1.60 -2.94 -0.03
C SER A 45 -2.01 -4.35 -0.47
N ALA A 46 -3.31 -4.62 -0.63
CA ALA A 46 -3.78 -5.90 -1.14
C ALA A 46 -3.39 -6.12 -2.61
N LEU A 47 -3.56 -5.10 -3.46
CA LEU A 47 -3.15 -5.13 -4.87
C LEU A 47 -1.63 -5.29 -5.02
N GLU A 48 -0.83 -4.62 -4.19
CA GLU A 48 0.64 -4.78 -4.19
C GLU A 48 1.08 -6.20 -3.79
N LYS A 49 0.40 -6.82 -2.80
CA LYS A 49 0.66 -8.22 -2.43
C LYS A 49 0.33 -9.16 -3.59
N GLN A 50 -0.80 -8.94 -4.27
CA GLN A 50 -1.19 -9.71 -5.45
C GLN A 50 -0.17 -9.56 -6.59
N ASP A 51 0.36 -8.36 -6.83
CA ASP A 51 1.32 -8.09 -7.91
C ASP A 51 2.67 -8.76 -7.64
N ARG A 52 3.13 -8.73 -6.38
CA ARG A 52 4.33 -9.44 -5.95
C ARG A 52 4.19 -10.95 -6.08
N LEU A 53 3.02 -11.50 -5.71
CA LEU A 53 2.74 -12.93 -5.84
C LEU A 53 2.76 -13.35 -7.31
N LEU A 54 2.08 -12.60 -8.18
CA LEU A 54 2.02 -12.84 -9.62
C LEU A 54 3.41 -12.77 -10.27
N SER A 55 4.18 -11.73 -9.93
CA SER A 55 5.55 -11.55 -10.44
C SER A 55 6.49 -12.66 -9.97
N SER A 56 6.35 -13.10 -8.72
CA SER A 56 7.13 -14.21 -8.17
C SER A 56 6.76 -15.54 -8.85
N PHE A 57 5.48 -15.75 -9.14
CA PHE A 57 5.00 -16.92 -9.89
C PHE A 57 5.56 -16.95 -11.31
N GLN A 58 5.54 -15.82 -12.03
CA GLN A 58 6.13 -15.70 -13.37
C GLN A 58 7.63 -16.02 -13.36
N LYS A 59 8.39 -15.49 -12.40
CA LYS A 59 9.82 -15.83 -12.24
C LYS A 59 10.03 -17.32 -11.95
N GLN A 60 9.22 -17.88 -11.06
CA GLN A 60 9.29 -19.30 -10.72
C GLN A 60 8.96 -20.21 -11.92
N LEU A 61 8.05 -19.81 -12.81
CA LEU A 61 7.78 -20.52 -14.08
C LEU A 61 9.03 -20.62 -14.95
N VAL A 62 9.77 -19.51 -15.10
CA VAL A 62 11.03 -19.49 -15.85
C VAL A 62 12.05 -20.41 -15.20
N THR A 63 12.23 -20.34 -13.87
CA THR A 63 13.13 -21.23 -13.14
C THR A 63 12.79 -22.71 -13.31
N VAL A 64 11.50 -23.08 -13.28
CA VAL A 64 11.05 -24.47 -13.51
C VAL A 64 11.34 -24.90 -14.95
N ARG A 65 11.08 -24.03 -15.94
CA ARG A 65 11.37 -24.30 -17.34
C ARG A 65 12.86 -24.56 -17.56
N ASP A 66 13.71 -23.72 -17.00
CA ASP A 66 15.16 -23.78 -17.16
C ASP A 66 15.73 -25.00 -16.42
N ALA A 67 15.25 -25.32 -15.21
CA ALA A 67 15.57 -26.56 -14.51
C ALA A 67 15.16 -27.81 -15.32
N GLY A 68 14.00 -27.76 -15.98
CA GLY A 68 13.54 -28.83 -16.87
C GLY A 68 14.43 -28.97 -18.12
N LYS A 69 14.95 -27.87 -18.67
CA LYS A 69 15.91 -27.89 -19.78
C LYS A 69 17.23 -28.52 -19.35
N ALA A 70 17.79 -28.09 -18.22
CA ALA A 70 19.02 -28.64 -17.66
C ALA A 70 18.90 -30.15 -17.37
N TYR A 71 17.75 -30.60 -16.84
CA TYR A 71 17.48 -32.02 -16.62
C TYR A 71 17.50 -32.83 -17.94
N ARG A 72 16.83 -32.34 -19.00
CA ARG A 72 16.82 -33.00 -20.32
C ARG A 72 18.21 -33.05 -20.95
N GLU A 73 18.98 -31.97 -20.82
CA GLU A 73 20.37 -31.91 -21.31
C GLU A 73 21.27 -32.92 -20.59
N ALA A 74 21.15 -33.01 -19.26
CA ALA A 74 21.88 -33.99 -18.47
C ALA A 74 21.49 -35.43 -18.88
N GLN A 75 20.20 -35.70 -19.10
CA GLN A 75 19.74 -37.00 -19.60
C GLN A 75 20.32 -37.33 -20.99
N ALA A 76 20.34 -36.35 -21.90
CA ALA A 76 20.91 -36.52 -23.23
C ALA A 76 22.41 -36.85 -23.15
N LYS A 77 23.15 -36.18 -22.27
CA LYS A 77 24.58 -36.46 -22.02
C LYS A 77 24.80 -37.87 -21.50
N VAL A 78 23.99 -38.33 -20.54
CA VAL A 78 24.07 -39.72 -20.04
C VAL A 78 23.77 -40.71 -21.15
N LYS A 79 22.72 -40.48 -21.96
CA LYS A 79 22.39 -41.36 -23.09
C LYS A 79 23.54 -41.43 -24.11
N ARG A 80 24.18 -40.30 -24.42
CA ARG A 80 25.32 -40.26 -25.33
C ARG A 80 26.51 -41.04 -24.76
N LEU A 81 26.92 -40.76 -23.52
CA LEU A 81 28.02 -41.48 -22.86
C LEU A 81 27.75 -42.98 -22.70
N ALA A 82 26.49 -43.36 -22.46
CA ALA A 82 26.10 -44.77 -22.38
C ALA A 82 26.25 -45.48 -23.73
N ARG A 83 25.89 -44.83 -24.84
CA ARG A 83 26.10 -45.36 -26.20
C ARG A 83 27.59 -45.47 -26.52
N GLU A 84 28.36 -44.42 -26.26
CA GLU A 84 29.82 -44.42 -26.45
C GLU A 84 30.49 -45.54 -25.63
N TYR A 85 30.04 -45.77 -24.39
CA TYR A 85 30.52 -46.86 -23.55
C TYR A 85 30.17 -48.25 -24.10
N GLN A 86 28.98 -48.42 -24.67
CA GLN A 86 28.54 -49.69 -25.27
C GLN A 86 29.21 -49.98 -26.61
N GLN A 87 29.55 -48.95 -27.38
CA GLN A 87 30.18 -49.06 -28.70
C GLN A 87 31.71 -49.17 -28.62
N ALA A 88 32.32 -48.94 -27.47
CA ALA A 88 33.76 -49.03 -27.29
C ALA A 88 34.21 -50.48 -27.11
N ASP A 89 35.07 -50.97 -28.02
CA ASP A 89 35.64 -52.33 -27.95
C ASP A 89 36.40 -52.61 -26.64
N LYS A 90 37.00 -51.58 -26.04
CA LYS A 90 37.64 -51.62 -24.72
C LYS A 90 37.21 -50.42 -23.88
N PRO A 91 36.15 -50.51 -23.07
CA PRO A 91 35.67 -49.40 -22.26
C PRO A 91 36.72 -49.01 -21.21
N THR A 92 37.12 -47.74 -21.18
CA THR A 92 38.12 -47.25 -20.22
C THR A 92 37.50 -46.96 -18.85
N LYS A 93 38.28 -47.08 -17.78
CA LYS A 93 37.86 -46.66 -16.43
C LYS A 93 37.45 -45.19 -16.38
N ALA A 94 38.09 -44.33 -17.18
CA ALA A 94 37.74 -42.92 -17.30
C ALA A 94 36.32 -42.72 -17.87
N LEU A 95 35.95 -43.49 -18.89
CA LEU A 95 34.61 -43.42 -19.50
C LEU A 95 33.52 -43.90 -18.53
N LEU A 96 33.79 -44.99 -17.79
CA LEU A 96 32.88 -45.49 -16.74
C LEU A 96 32.67 -44.44 -15.62
N ASN A 97 33.74 -43.80 -15.17
CA ASN A 97 33.68 -42.74 -14.15
C ASN A 97 32.88 -41.52 -14.65
N SER A 98 33.09 -41.11 -15.90
CA SER A 98 32.33 -40.01 -16.53
C SER A 98 30.84 -40.32 -16.66
N LEU A 99 30.49 -41.56 -17.02
CA LEU A 99 29.10 -42.02 -17.09
C LEU A 99 28.45 -42.01 -15.69
N ASN A 100 29.14 -42.54 -14.67
CA ASN A 100 28.65 -42.56 -13.30
C ASN A 100 28.48 -41.14 -12.72
N ALA A 101 29.42 -40.23 -12.96
CA ALA A 101 29.30 -38.83 -12.59
C ALA A 101 28.11 -38.15 -13.28
N SER A 102 27.91 -38.43 -14.57
CA SER A 102 26.79 -37.89 -15.34
C SER A 102 25.43 -38.44 -14.84
N LYS A 103 25.35 -39.73 -14.46
CA LYS A 103 24.15 -40.29 -13.82
C LYS A 103 23.83 -39.59 -12.49
N LYS A 104 24.83 -39.34 -11.64
CA LYS A 104 24.64 -38.56 -10.40
C LYS A 104 24.16 -37.14 -10.69
N SER A 105 24.72 -36.49 -11.72
CA SER A 105 24.28 -35.15 -12.15
C SER A 105 22.82 -35.14 -12.64
N VAL A 106 22.37 -36.16 -13.38
CA VAL A 106 20.96 -36.32 -13.77
C VAL A 106 20.05 -36.47 -12.55
N MET A 107 20.43 -37.27 -11.57
CA MET A 107 19.65 -37.43 -10.34
C MET A 107 19.52 -36.11 -9.57
N ALA A 108 20.64 -35.36 -9.44
CA ALA A 108 20.63 -34.05 -8.81
C ALA A 108 19.73 -33.05 -9.58
N ALA A 109 19.85 -33.01 -10.91
CA ALA A 109 19.01 -32.16 -11.77
C ALA A 109 17.52 -32.55 -11.71
N SER A 110 17.21 -33.85 -11.64
CA SER A 110 15.85 -34.36 -11.45
C SER A 110 15.27 -33.89 -10.11
N ASN A 111 16.01 -34.07 -9.03
CA ASN A 111 15.59 -33.66 -7.69
C ASN A 111 15.35 -32.15 -7.65
N ALA A 112 16.28 -31.35 -8.19
CA ALA A 112 16.11 -29.91 -8.30
C ALA A 112 14.84 -29.54 -9.08
N TYR A 113 14.63 -30.14 -10.26
CA TYR A 113 13.43 -29.89 -11.07
C TYR A 113 12.14 -30.24 -10.32
N GLN A 114 12.07 -31.39 -9.65
CA GLN A 114 10.90 -31.80 -8.87
C GLN A 114 10.62 -30.83 -7.71
N GLN A 115 11.65 -30.37 -7.01
CA GLN A 115 11.48 -29.38 -5.94
C GLN A 115 10.96 -28.04 -6.49
N GLN A 116 11.47 -27.57 -7.62
CA GLN A 116 10.97 -26.34 -8.24
C GLN A 116 9.51 -26.49 -8.71
N ARG A 117 9.11 -27.68 -9.20
CA ARG A 117 7.71 -27.97 -9.56
C ARG A 117 6.78 -27.95 -8.35
N LYS A 118 7.19 -28.56 -7.22
CA LYS A 118 6.43 -28.53 -5.97
C LYS A 118 6.23 -27.09 -5.48
N LYS A 119 7.29 -26.29 -5.50
CA LYS A 119 7.23 -24.86 -5.15
C LYS A 119 6.25 -24.09 -6.05
N LEU A 120 6.31 -24.33 -7.37
CA LEU A 120 5.38 -23.71 -8.32
C LEU A 120 3.93 -24.14 -8.08
N ALA A 121 3.68 -25.41 -7.75
CA ALA A 121 2.35 -25.91 -7.41
C ALA A 121 1.81 -25.23 -6.13
N GLY A 122 2.64 -25.07 -5.10
CA GLY A 122 2.27 -24.33 -3.90
C GLY A 122 1.94 -22.86 -4.19
N MET A 123 2.72 -22.19 -5.05
CA MET A 123 2.42 -20.82 -5.47
C MET A 123 1.10 -20.72 -6.27
N ARG A 124 0.78 -21.73 -7.09
CA ARG A 124 -0.50 -21.79 -7.81
C ARG A 124 -1.68 -21.82 -6.84
N ILE A 125 -1.60 -22.67 -5.80
CA ILE A 125 -2.63 -22.74 -4.75
C ILE A 125 -2.77 -21.39 -4.04
N GLY A 126 -1.66 -20.75 -3.68
CA GLY A 126 -1.68 -19.42 -3.05
C GLY A 126 -2.27 -18.33 -3.96
N MET A 127 -2.06 -18.41 -5.27
CA MET A 127 -2.70 -17.53 -6.24
C MET A 127 -4.20 -17.76 -6.32
N ASP A 128 -4.63 -19.03 -6.38
CA ASP A 128 -6.05 -19.38 -6.44
C ASP A 128 -6.79 -18.90 -5.17
N GLN A 129 -6.17 -19.06 -3.98
CA GLN A 129 -6.67 -18.51 -2.71
C GLN A 129 -6.75 -16.98 -2.70
N ALA A 130 -5.85 -16.30 -3.41
CA ALA A 130 -5.86 -14.85 -3.58
C ALA A 130 -6.84 -14.37 -4.66
N GLY A 131 -7.59 -15.28 -5.30
CA GLY A 131 -8.52 -14.99 -6.39
C GLY A 131 -7.84 -14.65 -7.71
N LEU A 132 -6.56 -15.00 -7.88
CA LEU A 132 -5.78 -14.70 -9.08
C LEU A 132 -5.78 -15.90 -10.05
N SER A 133 -6.17 -15.66 -11.29
CA SER A 133 -6.13 -16.70 -12.33
C SER A 133 -4.72 -16.87 -12.92
N ASN A 134 -4.28 -18.13 -13.01
CA ASN A 134 -3.01 -18.50 -13.64
C ASN A 134 -3.12 -18.74 -15.17
N ARG A 135 -4.32 -18.71 -15.76
CA ARG A 135 -4.54 -18.99 -17.19
C ARG A 135 -4.23 -17.79 -18.10
N ASN A 136 -4.48 -16.57 -17.61
CA ASN A 136 -4.30 -15.32 -18.35
C ASN A 136 -3.40 -14.34 -17.58
N LEU A 137 -2.20 -14.80 -17.18
CA LEU A 137 -1.27 -14.04 -16.32
C LEU A 137 -0.97 -12.64 -16.86
N THR A 138 -0.74 -12.50 -18.16
CA THR A 138 -0.40 -11.20 -18.79
C THR A 138 -1.55 -10.21 -18.70
N VAL A 139 -2.77 -10.65 -19.02
CA VAL A 139 -3.98 -9.82 -18.93
C VAL A 139 -4.25 -9.45 -17.47
N GLN A 140 -4.11 -10.42 -16.56
CA GLN A 140 -4.27 -10.19 -15.12
C GLN A 140 -3.25 -9.17 -14.58
N GLN A 141 -1.99 -9.25 -15.04
CA GLN A 141 -0.93 -8.32 -14.68
C GLN A 141 -1.22 -6.91 -15.19
N GLN A 142 -1.64 -6.77 -16.46
CA GLN A 142 -2.02 -5.47 -17.02
C GLN A 142 -3.20 -4.84 -16.29
N ARG A 143 -4.23 -5.65 -15.98
CA ARG A 143 -5.37 -5.22 -15.18
C ARG A 143 -4.93 -4.77 -13.79
N LEU A 144 -4.11 -5.57 -13.11
CA LEU A 144 -3.63 -5.26 -11.77
C LEU A 144 -2.76 -4.00 -11.73
N GLN A 145 -1.89 -3.80 -12.71
CA GLN A 145 -1.11 -2.58 -12.86
C GLN A 145 -2.00 -1.35 -13.13
N THR A 146 -3.07 -1.52 -13.91
CA THR A 146 -4.05 -0.45 -14.17
C THR A 146 -4.81 -0.10 -12.90
N GLU A 147 -5.31 -1.10 -12.17
CA GLU A 147 -6.01 -0.93 -10.89
C GLU A 147 -5.07 -0.31 -9.83
N LEU A 148 -3.79 -0.70 -9.78
CA LEU A 148 -2.77 -0.09 -8.93
C LEU A 148 -2.58 1.39 -9.26
N LYS A 149 -2.42 1.74 -10.56
CA LYS A 149 -2.26 3.14 -11.00
C LYS A 149 -3.48 3.97 -10.64
N GLN A 150 -4.69 3.48 -10.93
CA GLN A 150 -5.94 4.16 -10.63
C GLN A 150 -6.16 4.33 -9.12
N THR A 151 -5.94 3.27 -8.33
CA THR A 151 -6.09 3.30 -6.86
C THR A 151 -5.05 4.20 -6.21
N SER A 152 -3.81 4.19 -6.70
CA SER A 152 -2.74 5.09 -6.23
C SER A 152 -3.07 6.56 -6.54
N ALA A 153 -3.58 6.86 -7.74
CA ALA A 153 -4.01 8.20 -8.09
C ALA A 153 -5.19 8.68 -7.24
N ALA A 154 -6.19 7.82 -7.02
CA ALA A 154 -7.32 8.10 -6.15
C ALA A 154 -6.87 8.36 -4.70
N PHE A 155 -5.98 7.51 -4.18
CA PHE A 155 -5.40 7.67 -2.83
C PHE A 155 -4.69 9.02 -2.69
N LYS A 156 -3.80 9.37 -3.63
CA LYS A 156 -3.09 10.67 -3.61
C LYS A 156 -4.05 11.86 -3.61
N LYS A 157 -5.13 11.78 -4.39
CA LYS A 157 -6.16 12.83 -4.46
C LYS A 157 -6.91 12.98 -3.14
N VAL A 158 -7.37 11.87 -2.55
CA VAL A 158 -8.13 11.87 -1.28
C VAL A 158 -7.23 12.27 -0.10
N ASP A 159 -6.01 11.74 -0.02
CA ASP A 159 -5.02 12.11 1.00
C ASP A 159 -4.64 13.60 0.90
N GLY A 160 -4.43 14.11 -0.32
CA GLY A 160 -4.19 15.53 -0.56
C GLY A 160 -5.36 16.42 -0.12
N LYS A 161 -6.60 16.01 -0.41
CA LYS A 161 -7.81 16.71 0.07
C LYS A 161 -7.91 16.68 1.60
N ALA A 162 -7.68 15.53 2.23
CA ALA A 162 -7.69 15.39 3.68
C ALA A 162 -6.63 16.29 4.34
N LYS A 163 -5.40 16.32 3.80
CA LYS A 163 -4.33 17.20 4.29
C LYS A 163 -4.69 18.67 4.15
N LYS A 164 -5.24 19.09 3.01
CA LYS A 164 -5.71 20.47 2.79
C LYS A 164 -6.83 20.83 3.76
N ALA A 165 -7.85 19.99 3.89
CA ALA A 165 -8.97 20.19 4.83
C ALA A 165 -8.47 20.31 6.28
N ASN A 166 -7.54 19.45 6.70
CA ASN A 166 -6.93 19.51 8.02
C ASN A 166 -6.12 20.81 8.25
N ARG A 167 -5.39 21.29 7.23
CA ARG A 167 -4.67 22.58 7.30
C ARG A 167 -5.64 23.75 7.43
N THR A 168 -6.69 23.79 6.62
CA THR A 168 -7.72 24.85 6.66
C THR A 168 -8.46 24.86 7.99
N LEU A 169 -8.81 23.69 8.53
CA LEU A 169 -9.41 23.55 9.86
C LEU A 169 -8.50 24.11 10.94
N ARG A 170 -7.22 23.73 10.92
CA ARG A 170 -6.22 24.25 11.87
C ARG A 170 -6.03 25.76 11.75
N SER A 171 -5.91 26.29 10.53
CA SER A 171 -5.73 27.73 10.32
C SER A 171 -6.97 28.52 10.74
N ASN A 172 -8.17 28.00 10.49
CA ASN A 172 -9.42 28.65 10.89
C ASN A 172 -9.58 28.60 12.41
N ALA A 173 -9.27 27.47 13.05
CA ALA A 173 -9.26 27.36 14.50
C ALA A 173 -8.29 28.39 15.12
N LEU A 174 -7.05 28.46 14.64
CA LEU A 174 -6.04 29.43 15.10
C LEU A 174 -6.48 30.89 14.88
N LYS A 175 -6.98 31.23 13.68
CA LYS A 175 -7.48 32.58 13.37
C LYS A 175 -8.67 32.98 14.25
N ASN A 176 -9.55 32.03 14.57
CA ASN A 176 -10.71 32.29 15.41
C ASN A 176 -10.31 32.46 16.89
N THR A 177 -9.36 31.65 17.38
CA THR A 177 -8.78 31.83 18.72
C THR A 177 -8.13 33.20 18.85
N ALA A 178 -7.33 33.63 17.87
CA ALA A 178 -6.71 34.95 17.84
C ALA A 178 -7.77 36.08 17.88
N LYS A 179 -8.76 36.05 16.99
CA LYS A 179 -9.86 37.03 16.98
C LYS A 179 -10.63 37.10 18.28
N ASN A 180 -10.83 35.97 18.96
CA ASN A 180 -11.53 35.93 20.24
C ASN A 180 -10.67 36.50 21.37
N ALA A 181 -9.36 36.23 21.36
CA ALA A 181 -8.40 36.83 22.30
C ALA A 181 -8.33 38.35 22.12
N ASP A 182 -8.28 38.85 20.89
CA ASP A 182 -8.28 40.29 20.58
C ASP A 182 -9.57 40.98 21.07
N LYS A 183 -10.74 40.36 20.82
CA LYS A 183 -12.02 40.87 21.29
C LYS A 183 -12.09 40.89 22.82
N ALA A 184 -11.64 39.83 23.48
CA ALA A 184 -11.60 39.76 24.94
C ALA A 184 -10.69 40.84 25.52
N SER A 185 -9.48 41.01 24.99
CA SER A 185 -8.56 42.08 25.36
C SER A 185 -9.20 43.46 25.18
N SER A 186 -9.84 43.72 24.05
CA SER A 186 -10.52 45.00 23.79
C SER A 186 -11.71 45.27 24.72
N SER A 187 -12.37 44.22 25.22
CA SER A 187 -13.47 44.35 26.18
C SER A 187 -12.95 44.60 27.60
N VAL A 188 -11.87 43.93 28.00
CA VAL A 188 -11.19 44.17 29.28
C VAL A 188 -10.67 45.59 29.33
N ASN A 189 -9.98 46.06 28.29
CA ASN A 189 -9.48 47.44 28.22
C ASN A 189 -10.62 48.47 28.28
N ARG A 190 -11.77 48.18 27.67
CA ARG A 190 -12.97 49.05 27.77
C ARG A 190 -13.57 49.04 29.17
N LEU A 191 -13.59 47.91 29.87
CA LEU A 191 -14.07 47.82 31.24
C LEU A 191 -13.14 48.56 32.21
N GLU A 192 -11.82 48.43 32.04
CA GLU A 192 -10.81 49.18 32.80
C GLU A 192 -10.93 50.69 32.55
N ALA A 193 -11.13 51.11 31.29
CA ALA A 193 -11.35 52.53 30.96
C ALA A 193 -12.63 53.09 31.59
N LEU A 194 -13.73 52.30 31.60
CA LEU A 194 -14.99 52.70 32.24
C LEU A 194 -14.87 52.76 33.77
N LYS A 195 -14.11 51.84 34.39
CA LYS A 195 -13.82 51.87 35.82
C LYS A 195 -12.99 53.09 36.21
N ASN A 196 -11.98 53.43 35.40
CA ASN A 196 -11.16 54.63 35.61
C ASN A 196 -11.91 55.94 35.33
N ALA A 197 -12.87 55.94 34.40
CA ALA A 197 -13.74 57.08 34.14
C ALA A 197 -14.79 57.29 35.25
N GLY A 198 -15.34 56.21 35.81
CA GLY A 198 -16.27 56.27 36.95
C GLY A 198 -15.60 56.63 38.29
N LEU A 199 -14.30 56.39 38.43
CA LEU A 199 -13.49 56.85 39.56
C LEU A 199 -13.10 58.35 39.48
N LYS A 200 -13.34 59.01 38.34
CA LYS A 200 -13.08 60.45 38.15
C LYS A 200 -14.33 61.34 38.35
N SER A 201 -15.46 60.76 38.73
CA SER A 201 -16.74 61.49 38.91
C SER A 201 -17.29 61.45 40.35
N LEU A 202 -16.42 61.34 41.34
CA LEU A 202 -16.68 61.57 42.77
C LEU A 202 -15.58 62.48 43.32
#